data_AF-A0A5K1GJ50-F1
#
_entry.id   AF-A0A5K1GJ50-F1
#
_cell.length_a   1.000
_cell.length_b   1.000
_cell.length_c   1.000
_cell.angle_alpha   90.00
_cell.angle_beta   90.00
_cell.angle_gamma   90.00
#
_symmetry.space_group_name_H-M   'P 1'
#
loop_
_entity.id
_entity.type
_entity.pdbx_description
1 polymer ?
#
loop_
_entity_poly.entity_id
_entity_poly.type
_entity_poly.pdbx_seq_one_letter_code
_entity_poly.pdbx_strand_id
1 'polypeptide(L)'
;MVAKSPEGSEKGREKKSHKGFCCSLCLLVMALLLLSLVLLFSPFAVSAPPDLKDHQEADRVRRLPGQPPVRFRQYAGYVTVDDRSGKALFYWFFEATHEAAEKPVLLWLNG
;
A
#
# COMPACT_ATOMS: atom_id res chain seq x y z
N MET A 1 10.42 -73.87 -56.16
CA MET A 1 10.51 -72.48 -56.68
C MET A 1 10.00 -71.58 -55.56
N VAL A 2 10.82 -71.23 -54.56
CA VAL A 2 11.65 -70.01 -54.45
C VAL A 2 10.92 -68.72 -54.85
N ALA A 3 10.48 -67.97 -53.84
CA ALA A 3 10.65 -66.51 -53.67
C ALA A 3 10.25 -66.18 -52.21
N LYS A 4 11.18 -65.99 -51.27
CA LYS A 4 11.99 -64.80 -50.94
C LYS A 4 11.26 -63.85 -49.96
N SER A 5 11.72 -63.86 -48.70
CA SER A 5 11.50 -62.84 -47.65
C SER A 5 12.13 -61.49 -48.06
N PRO A 6 11.80 -60.33 -47.44
CA PRO A 6 12.52 -59.95 -46.21
C PRO A 6 11.80 -59.02 -45.21
N GLU A 7 12.31 -59.08 -43.98
CA GLU A 7 12.66 -58.00 -43.01
C GLU A 7 11.75 -56.80 -42.68
N GLY A 8 11.80 -56.48 -41.37
CA GLY A 8 11.67 -55.12 -40.81
C GLY A 8 10.28 -54.78 -40.28
N SER A 9 10.08 -54.02 -39.21
CA SER A 9 10.99 -53.23 -38.40
C SER A 9 10.25 -52.79 -37.13
N GLU A 10 11.01 -52.68 -36.04
CA GLU A 10 10.88 -51.67 -34.98
C GLU A 10 9.55 -51.50 -34.19
N LYS A 11 9.54 -52.19 -33.04
CA LYS A 11 9.38 -51.62 -31.70
C LYS A 11 9.17 -50.08 -31.68
N GLY A 12 7.90 -49.66 -31.60
CA GLY A 12 7.50 -48.29 -31.29
C GLY A 12 7.96 -47.89 -29.88
N ARG A 13 9.15 -47.28 -29.81
CA ARG A 13 9.74 -46.69 -28.61
C ARG A 13 8.84 -45.57 -28.08
N GLU A 14 8.35 -45.78 -26.87
CA GLU A 14 7.74 -44.80 -25.96
C GLU A 14 8.45 -43.43 -26.05
N LYS A 15 7.81 -42.44 -26.68
CA LYS A 15 8.23 -41.03 -26.59
C LYS A 15 7.52 -40.38 -25.41
N LYS A 16 7.95 -40.73 -24.20
CA LYS A 16 7.87 -39.80 -23.07
C LYS A 16 9.00 -38.79 -23.20
N SER A 17 8.79 -37.63 -22.61
CA SER A 17 9.76 -36.53 -22.45
C SER A 17 9.66 -35.45 -23.52
N HIS A 18 9.80 -34.19 -23.07
CA HIS A 18 9.79 -32.92 -23.82
C HIS A 18 8.45 -32.19 -24.07
N LYS A 19 7.43 -32.34 -23.22
CA LYS A 19 6.30 -31.37 -23.17
C LYS A 19 6.11 -30.64 -21.82
N GLY A 20 6.80 -31.05 -20.76
CA GLY A 20 6.62 -30.50 -19.40
C GLY A 20 7.51 -29.31 -19.01
N PHE A 21 8.71 -29.19 -19.59
CA PHE A 21 9.69 -28.19 -19.14
C PHE A 21 9.43 -26.77 -19.67
N CYS A 22 8.95 -26.62 -20.91
CA CYS A 22 8.62 -25.31 -21.50
C CYS A 22 7.42 -24.65 -20.79
N CYS A 23 6.44 -25.47 -20.38
CA CYS A 23 5.24 -24.97 -19.71
C CYS A 23 5.53 -24.54 -18.27
N SER A 24 6.37 -25.28 -17.53
CA SER A 24 6.73 -24.93 -16.15
C SER A 24 7.52 -23.63 -16.05
N LEU A 25 8.45 -23.39 -16.98
CA LEU A 25 9.23 -22.14 -16.99
C LEU A 25 8.37 -20.95 -17.40
N CYS A 26 7.48 -21.13 -18.38
CA CYS A 26 6.54 -20.10 -18.80
C CYS A 26 5.55 -19.74 -17.67
N LEU A 27 5.04 -20.73 -16.94
CA LEU A 27 4.18 -20.52 -15.77
C LEU A 27 4.88 -19.75 -14.65
N LEU A 28 6.16 -20.04 -14.39
CA LEU A 28 6.96 -19.33 -13.39
C LEU A 28 7.20 -17.88 -13.79
N VAL A 29 7.55 -17.61 -15.06
CA VAL A 29 7.75 -16.24 -15.56
C VAL A 29 6.45 -15.44 -15.50
N MET A 30 5.32 -16.03 -15.90
CA MET A 30 4.01 -15.38 -15.81
C MET A 30 3.61 -15.13 -14.35
N ALA A 31 3.86 -16.05 -13.43
CA ALA A 31 3.60 -15.86 -12.01
C ALA A 31 4.46 -14.74 -11.40
N LEU A 32 5.74 -14.62 -11.81
CA LEU A 32 6.64 -13.55 -11.36
C LEU A 32 6.22 -12.18 -11.92
N LEU A 33 5.75 -12.12 -13.17
CA LEU A 33 5.22 -10.90 -13.78
C LEU A 33 3.90 -10.45 -13.15
N LEU A 34 3.03 -11.40 -12.78
CA LEU A 34 1.79 -11.10 -12.06
C LEU A 34 2.07 -10.66 -10.63
N LEU A 35 3.04 -11.29 -9.96
CA LEU A 35 3.45 -10.90 -8.61
C LEU A 35 4.10 -9.51 -8.60
N SER A 36 4.95 -9.19 -9.57
CA SER A 36 5.53 -7.85 -9.69
C SER A 36 4.48 -6.78 -9.99
N LEU A 37 3.50 -7.09 -10.85
CA LEU A 37 2.37 -6.21 -11.12
C LEU A 37 1.52 -5.99 -9.86
N VAL A 38 1.22 -7.05 -9.09
CA VAL A 38 0.48 -6.95 -7.83
C VAL A 38 1.25 -6.13 -6.79
N LEU A 39 2.59 -6.23 -6.74
CA LEU A 39 3.41 -5.42 -5.83
C LEU A 39 3.51 -3.94 -6.26
N LEU A 40 3.51 -3.65 -7.56
CA LEU A 40 3.51 -2.28 -8.11
C LEU A 40 2.16 -1.56 -7.93
N PHE A 41 1.06 -2.31 -7.97
CA PHE A 41 -0.30 -1.81 -7.75
C PHE A 41 -0.81 -2.04 -6.33
N SER A 42 0.01 -2.59 -5.45
CA SER A 42 -0.37 -2.76 -4.06
C SER A 42 -0.57 -1.36 -3.50
N PRO A 43 -1.75 -1.02 -2.97
CA PRO A 43 -1.84 0.13 -2.10
C PRO A 43 -0.99 -0.28 -0.90
N PHE A 44 0.27 0.17 -0.87
CA PHE A 44 0.94 0.37 0.39
C PHE A 44 0.04 1.36 1.12
N ALA A 45 -0.94 0.83 1.85
CA ALA A 45 -1.55 1.54 2.95
C ALA A 45 -0.37 1.76 3.88
N VAL A 46 0.28 2.90 3.73
CA VAL A 46 1.14 3.48 4.75
C VAL A 46 0.23 3.58 5.95
N SER A 47 0.22 2.54 6.78
CA SER A 47 -0.41 2.61 8.08
C SER A 47 0.43 3.66 8.80
N ALA A 48 -0.17 4.81 9.10
CA ALA A 48 0.46 5.78 9.96
C ALA A 48 1.05 5.05 11.18
N PRO A 49 2.29 5.39 11.61
CA PRO A 49 2.89 4.80 12.80
C PRO A 49 1.86 4.80 13.93
N PRO A 50 1.74 3.71 14.71
CA PRO A 50 0.70 3.57 15.73
C PRO A 50 0.63 4.77 16.69
N ASP A 51 1.77 5.42 16.90
CA ASP A 51 1.96 6.57 17.78
C ASP A 51 1.30 7.88 17.27
N LEU A 52 1.13 8.06 15.95
CA LEU A 52 0.67 9.36 15.41
C LEU A 52 -0.77 9.70 15.82
N LYS A 53 -1.64 8.69 15.89
CA LYS A 53 -3.03 8.89 16.32
C LYS A 53 -3.13 9.24 17.79
N ASP A 54 -2.24 8.69 18.60
CA ASP A 54 -2.20 8.95 20.04
C ASP A 54 -1.76 10.40 20.31
N HIS A 55 -0.72 10.86 19.62
CA HIS A 55 -0.31 12.28 19.66
C HIS A 55 -1.42 13.22 19.19
N GLN A 56 -2.12 12.88 18.11
CA GLN A 56 -3.23 13.71 17.62
C GLN A 56 -4.39 13.80 18.62
N GLU A 57 -4.79 12.70 19.26
CA GLU A 57 -5.86 12.73 20.26
C GLU A 57 -5.41 13.43 21.55
N ALA A 58 -4.12 13.43 21.90
CA ALA A 58 -3.58 14.21 23.01
C ALA A 58 -3.76 15.72 22.80
N ASP A 59 -3.60 16.20 21.56
CA ASP A 59 -3.80 17.61 21.20
C ASP A 59 -5.29 18.01 21.08
N ARG A 60 -6.22 17.07 21.28
CA ARG A 60 -7.65 17.34 21.08
C ARG A 60 -8.23 18.27 22.13
N VAL A 61 -8.74 19.42 21.68
CA VAL A 61 -9.42 20.40 22.52
C VAL A 61 -10.90 20.02 22.66
N ARG A 62 -11.25 19.39 23.78
CA ARG A 62 -12.62 18.88 24.01
C ARG A 62 -13.64 19.97 24.29
N ARG A 63 -13.28 20.98 25.08
CA ARG A 63 -14.12 22.14 25.42
C ARG A 63 -13.25 23.33 25.79
N LEU A 64 -13.74 24.52 25.49
CA LEU A 64 -13.13 25.77 25.95
C LEU A 64 -14.06 26.50 26.92
N PRO A 65 -13.51 27.25 27.88
CA PRO A 65 -14.31 28.11 28.74
C PRO A 65 -15.17 29.08 27.91
N GLY A 66 -16.47 29.11 28.16
CA GLY A 66 -17.41 30.00 27.47
C GLY A 66 -17.76 29.60 26.02
N GLN A 67 -17.24 28.47 25.51
CA GLN A 67 -17.55 28.01 24.16
C GLN A 67 -18.96 27.38 24.10
N PRO A 68 -19.84 27.85 23.20
CA PRO A 68 -21.11 27.19 22.95
C PRO A 68 -20.90 25.79 22.33
N PRO A 69 -21.89 24.88 22.36
CA PRO A 69 -21.74 23.56 21.78
C PRO A 69 -21.34 23.64 20.29
N VAL A 70 -20.20 23.03 19.95
CA VAL A 70 -19.71 22.90 18.57
C VAL A 70 -19.72 21.45 18.13
N ARG A 71 -19.88 21.23 16.82
CA ARG A 71 -19.97 19.88 16.21
C ARG A 71 -18.71 19.45 15.48
N PHE A 72 -17.71 20.32 15.38
CA PHE A 72 -16.42 20.01 14.77
C PHE A 72 -15.39 19.63 15.83
N ARG A 73 -14.36 18.89 15.41
CA ARG A 73 -13.19 18.63 16.25
C ARG A 73 -12.16 19.73 16.05
N GLN A 74 -11.46 20.07 17.13
CA GLN A 74 -10.38 21.04 17.12
C GLN A 74 -9.21 20.48 17.92
N TYR A 75 -8.01 20.84 17.49
CA TYR A 75 -6.76 20.34 18.03
C TYR A 75 -5.81 21.53 18.18
N ALA A 76 -5.07 21.59 19.27
CA ALA A 76 -4.10 22.64 19.51
C ALA A 76 -2.88 22.05 20.21
N GLY A 77 -1.70 22.43 19.74
CA GLY A 77 -0.45 21.84 20.19
C GLY A 77 0.76 22.56 19.64
N TYR A 78 1.92 21.92 19.75
CA TYR A 78 3.19 22.44 19.26
C TYR A 78 3.80 21.49 18.24
N VAL A 79 4.34 22.04 17.17
CA VAL A 79 5.15 21.31 16.18
C VAL A 79 6.58 21.80 16.30
N THR A 80 7.51 20.90 16.63
CA THR A 80 8.94 21.22 16.67
C THR A 80 9.44 21.47 15.26
N VAL A 81 10.09 22.62 15.04
CA VAL A 81 10.64 23.04 13.74
C VAL A 81 12.16 22.96 13.68
N ASP A 82 12.82 22.99 14.84
CA ASP A 82 14.25 22.72 14.96
C ASP A 82 14.55 22.10 16.32
N ASP A 83 14.84 20.79 16.29
CA ASP A 83 15.16 20.00 17.48
C ASP A 83 16.43 20.49 18.18
N ARG A 84 17.40 21.03 17.43
CA ARG A 84 18.70 21.45 17.99
C ARG A 84 18.60 22.74 18.77
N SER A 85 17.78 23.68 18.30
CA SER A 85 17.53 24.94 19.00
C SER A 85 16.30 24.89 19.91
N GLY A 86 15.57 23.76 19.92
CA GLY A 86 14.35 23.59 20.72
C GLY A 86 13.20 24.49 20.26
N LYS A 87 13.21 24.94 19.00
CA LYS A 87 12.17 25.83 18.47
C LYS A 87 10.94 25.02 18.10
N ALA A 88 9.78 25.47 18.55
CA ALA A 88 8.49 24.91 18.20
C ALA A 88 7.49 26.01 17.83
N LEU A 89 6.58 25.69 16.92
CA LEU A 89 5.47 26.55 16.53
C LEU A 89 4.18 26.04 17.16
N PHE A 90 3.44 26.94 17.78
CA PHE A 90 2.08 26.66 18.22
C PHE A 90 1.14 26.62 17.02
N TYR A 91 0.20 25.67 17.00
CA TYR A 91 -0.87 25.59 16.02
C TYR A 91 -2.24 25.40 16.69
N TRP A 92 -3.29 25.79 15.97
CA TRP A 92 -4.67 25.48 16.33
C TRP A 92 -5.46 25.13 15.07
N PHE A 93 -5.79 23.85 14.95
CA PHE A 93 -6.46 23.28 13.79
C PHE A 93 -7.94 23.00 14.09
N PHE A 94 -8.78 23.27 13.10
CA PHE A 94 -10.23 23.06 13.14
C PHE A 94 -10.63 22.17 11.97
N GLU A 95 -11.26 21.03 12.24
CA GLU A 95 -11.83 20.19 11.19
C GLU A 95 -13.04 20.88 10.55
N ALA A 96 -13.29 20.57 9.27
CA ALA A 96 -14.52 21.00 8.62
C ALA A 96 -15.75 20.40 9.33
N THR A 97 -16.84 21.15 9.34
CA THR A 97 -18.09 20.74 10.01
C THR A 97 -18.80 19.58 9.32
N HIS A 98 -18.57 19.39 8.02
CA HIS A 98 -19.17 18.34 7.20
C HIS A 98 -18.11 17.66 6.35
N GLU A 99 -18.15 16.32 6.30
CA GLU A 99 -17.26 15.48 5.46
C GLU A 99 -15.78 15.87 5.59
N ALA A 100 -15.28 16.02 6.82
CA ALA A 100 -13.94 16.56 7.08
C ALA A 100 -12.81 15.81 6.36
N ALA A 101 -12.97 14.51 6.12
CA ALA A 101 -11.98 13.70 5.40
C ALA A 101 -11.87 14.04 3.90
N GLU A 102 -12.86 14.72 3.32
CA GLU A 102 -12.92 15.07 1.90
C GLU A 102 -12.58 16.55 1.63
N LYS A 103 -12.49 17.37 2.68
CA LYS A 103 -12.22 18.80 2.53
C LYS A 103 -10.71 19.06 2.53
N PRO A 104 -10.24 20.06 1.74
CA PRO A 104 -8.83 20.43 1.74
C PRO A 104 -8.40 21.07 3.06
N VAL A 105 -7.10 21.05 3.32
CA VAL A 105 -6.50 21.75 4.47
C VAL A 105 -6.13 23.19 4.06
N LEU A 106 -6.47 24.16 4.90
CA LEU A 106 -6.10 25.57 4.73
C LEU A 106 -5.16 25.99 5.86
N LEU A 107 -4.00 26.55 5.48
CA LEU A 107 -3.04 27.13 6.42
C LEU A 107 -3.21 28.66 6.43
N TRP A 108 -3.49 29.22 7.60
CA TRP A 108 -3.60 30.66 7.82
C TRP A 108 -2.36 31.18 8.56
N LEU A 109 -1.67 32.15 7.98
CA LEU A 109 -0.50 32.81 8.58
C LEU A 109 -0.78 34.31 8.70
N ASN A 110 -0.55 34.86 9.90
CA ASN A 110 -0.60 36.30 10.13
C ASN A 110 0.79 36.92 9.90
N GLY A 111 0.85 38.22 9.58
CA GLY A 111 2.07 38.99 9.33
C GLY A 111 1.95 40.44 9.79
#